data_AF-A0A396SBM3-F1
#
_entry.id   AF-A0A396SBM3-F1
#
_cell.length_a   1.000
_cell.length_b   1.000
_cell.length_c   1.000
_cell.angle_alpha   90.00
_cell.angle_beta   90.00
_cell.angle_gamma   90.00
#
_symmetry.space_group_name_H-M   'P 1'
#
loop_
_entity.id
_entity.type
_entity.pdbx_description
1 polymer ?
#
loop_
_entity_poly.entity_id
_entity_poly.type
_entity_poly.pdbx_seq_one_letter_code
_entity_poly.pdbx_strand_id
1 'polypeptide(L)'
;MKKLLVQKEQWIAYKREEAEEIVNAAKENDEMNMHKITEKFNKNGVYFLVDIQYHYGTPKEVMETTPPDPNKVPDGQMSIDEVHEGVEYAVEGDGTVTVSEKEEVTQ
;
A
#
# COMPACT_ATOMS: atom_id res chain seq x y z
N MET A 1 8.14 -20.20 -1.00
CA MET A 1 9.18 -19.16 -0.84
C MET A 1 8.49 -17.80 -0.91
N LYS A 2 8.59 -16.98 0.14
CA LYS A 2 8.05 -15.62 0.15
C LYS A 2 8.89 -14.77 -0.82
N LYS A 3 8.25 -14.12 -1.80
CA LYS A 3 8.93 -13.21 -2.73
C LYS A 3 8.91 -11.81 -2.11
N LEU A 4 9.96 -11.43 -1.41
CA LEU A 4 10.15 -10.05 -0.95
C LEU A 4 10.41 -9.14 -2.17
N LEU A 5 9.96 -7.89 -2.09
CA LEU A 5 10.29 -6.89 -3.11
C LEU A 5 11.69 -6.36 -2.82
N VAL A 6 12.64 -6.68 -3.69
CA VAL A 6 14.03 -6.24 -3.56
C VAL A 6 14.26 -4.98 -4.39
N GLN A 7 14.59 -3.87 -3.73
CA GLN A 7 15.00 -2.64 -4.39
C GLN A 7 16.50 -2.46 -4.21
N LYS A 8 17.21 -2.18 -5.30
CA LYS A 8 18.65 -1.91 -5.30
C LYS A 8 18.87 -0.48 -5.75
N GLU A 9 19.58 0.29 -4.95
CA GLU A 9 19.98 1.65 -5.24
C GLU A 9 21.51 1.74 -5.28
N GLN A 10 22.02 2.60 -6.15
CA GLN A 10 23.44 2.85 -6.27
C GLN A 10 23.68 4.35 -6.28
N TRP A 11 24.53 4.79 -5.38
CA TRP A 11 24.89 6.19 -5.20
C TRP A 11 26.37 6.41 -5.49
N ILE A 12 26.71 7.60 -5.99
CA ILE A 12 28.08 8.03 -6.23
C ILE A 12 28.39 9.16 -5.24
N ALA A 13 29.48 9.01 -4.51
CA ALA A 13 30.01 10.04 -3.63
C ALA A 13 31.46 10.34 -4.00
N TYR A 14 31.90 11.59 -3.80
CA TYR A 14 33.26 12.01 -4.12
C TYR A 14 34.12 12.16 -2.86
N LYS A 15 33.50 12.18 -1.69
CA LYS A 15 34.16 12.11 -0.38
C LYS A 15 33.70 10.88 0.39
N ARG A 16 34.55 10.43 1.32
CA ARG A 16 34.21 9.33 2.22
C ARG A 16 33.07 9.71 3.17
N GLU A 17 33.09 10.94 3.69
CA GLU A 17 32.05 11.47 4.58
C GLU A 17 30.66 11.43 3.91
N GLU A 18 30.57 11.84 2.65
CA GLU A 18 29.32 11.78 1.86
C GLU A 18 28.83 10.34 1.67
N ALA A 19 29.74 9.39 1.42
CA ALA A 19 29.40 7.98 1.29
C ALA A 19 28.85 7.41 2.61
N GLU A 20 29.42 7.81 3.74
CA GLU A 20 28.96 7.41 5.07
C GLU A 20 27.61 8.05 5.43
N GLU A 21 27.38 9.31 5.02
CA GLU A 21 26.11 10.00 5.20
C GLU A 21 24.97 9.31 4.44
N ILE A 22 25.22 8.91 3.18
CA ILE A 22 24.26 8.13 2.39
C ILE A 22 23.90 6.81 3.09
N VAL A 23 24.89 6.10 3.63
CA VAL A 23 24.64 4.86 4.37
C VAL A 23 23.90 5.12 5.69
N ASN A 24 24.20 6.22 6.39
CA ASN A 24 23.52 6.55 7.63
C ASN A 24 22.05 6.94 7.39
N ALA A 25 21.77 7.73 6.37
CA ALA A 25 20.39 8.02 5.95
C ALA A 25 19.65 6.73 5.56
N ALA A 26 20.32 5.80 4.87
CA ALA A 26 19.74 4.51 4.51
C ALA A 26 19.43 3.61 5.72
N LYS A 27 20.24 3.70 6.79
CA LYS A 27 20.00 2.96 8.05
C LYS A 27 18.78 3.46 8.83
N GLU A 28 18.31 4.67 8.58
CA GLU A 28 17.07 5.17 9.20
C GLU A 28 15.84 4.42 8.68
N ASN A 29 15.97 3.74 7.53
CA ASN A 29 14.93 2.86 7.01
C ASN A 29 15.15 1.43 7.49
N ASP A 30 14.20 0.91 8.28
CA ASP A 30 14.21 -0.45 8.85
C ASP A 30 14.23 -1.56 7.78
N GLU A 31 13.87 -1.24 6.53
CA GLU A 31 13.83 -2.19 5.41
C GLU A 31 15.19 -2.32 4.70
N MET A 32 16.20 -1.55 5.12
CA MET A 32 17.56 -1.68 4.60
C MET A 32 18.18 -3.02 5.05
N ASN A 33 18.49 -3.88 4.10
CA ASN A 33 19.03 -5.21 4.39
C ASN A 33 20.56 -5.26 4.23
N MET A 34 21.11 -4.57 3.24
CA MET A 34 22.54 -4.63 2.92
C MET A 34 23.02 -3.30 2.37
N HIS A 35 24.25 -2.93 2.72
CA HIS A 35 24.97 -1.81 2.12
C HIS A 35 26.42 -2.22 1.81
N LYS A 36 27.00 -1.63 0.78
CA LYS A 36 28.40 -1.81 0.41
C LYS A 36 28.97 -0.51 -0.13
N ILE A 37 30.08 -0.05 0.46
CA ILE A 37 30.86 1.07 -0.08
C ILE A 37 32.07 0.49 -0.83
N THR A 38 32.24 0.89 -2.09
CA THR A 38 33.38 0.50 -2.91
C THR A 38 34.16 1.75 -3.33
N GLU A 39 35.41 1.84 -2.91
CA GLU A 39 36.34 2.89 -3.35
C GLU A 39 36.86 2.58 -4.76
N LYS A 40 36.75 3.54 -5.67
CA LYS A 40 37.21 3.42 -7.06
C LYS A 40 38.01 4.65 -7.47
N PHE A 41 38.88 4.46 -8.47
CA PHE A 41 39.78 5.49 -8.97
C PHE A 41 39.50 5.76 -10.44
N ASN A 42 39.44 7.03 -10.83
CA ASN A 42 39.35 7.48 -12.22
C ASN A 42 40.42 8.57 -12.49
N LYS A 43 40.47 9.08 -13.73
CA LYS A 43 41.42 10.14 -14.13
C LYS A 43 41.29 11.44 -13.32
N ASN A 44 40.13 11.68 -12.73
CA ASN A 44 39.78 12.87 -11.97
C ASN A 44 39.92 12.68 -10.44
N GLY A 45 40.32 11.49 -9.98
CA GLY A 45 40.54 11.19 -8.56
C GLY A 45 39.79 9.96 -8.05
N VAL A 46 39.58 9.92 -6.73
CA VAL A 46 38.88 8.85 -6.02
C VAL A 46 37.39 9.17 -5.96
N TYR A 47 36.55 8.15 -6.14
CA TYR A 47 35.12 8.21 -5.91
C TYR A 47 34.64 6.94 -5.22
N PHE A 48 33.53 7.04 -4.51
CA PHE A 48 32.93 5.95 -3.75
C PHE A 48 31.60 5.58 -4.40
N LEU A 49 31.42 4.29 -4.66
CA LEU A 49 30.12 3.72 -5.02
C LEU A 49 29.48 3.13 -3.79
N VAL A 50 28.27 3.57 -3.48
CA VAL A 50 27.48 3.06 -2.37
C VAL A 50 26.32 2.26 -2.94
N ASP A 51 26.40 0.94 -2.82
CA ASP A 51 25.33 0.03 -3.19
C ASP A 51 24.46 -0.22 -1.96
N ILE A 52 23.16 0.07 -2.05
CA ILE A 52 22.18 -0.14 -0.98
C ILE A 52 21.09 -1.07 -1.49
N GLN A 53 20.69 -2.04 -0.65
CA GLN A 53 19.64 -2.98 -0.96
C GLN A 53 18.58 -2.96 0.14
N TYR A 54 17.35 -2.67 -0.27
CA TYR A 54 16.15 -2.68 0.57
C TYR A 54 15.31 -3.92 0.28
N HIS A 55 14.70 -4.47 1.32
CA HIS A 55 13.75 -5.57 1.23
C HIS A 55 12.42 -5.13 1.81
N TYR A 56 11.50 -4.79 0.91
CA TYR A 56 10.14 -4.43 1.28
C TYR A 56 9.27 -5.69 1.37
N GLY A 57 8.39 -5.70 2.36
CA GLY A 57 7.32 -6.70 2.46
C GLY A 57 6.40 -6.62 1.24
N THR A 58 5.82 -7.74 0.83
CA THR A 58 4.77 -7.67 -0.20
C THR A 58 3.54 -6.94 0.36
N PRO A 59 2.70 -6.29 -0.48
CA PRO A 59 1.46 -5.67 -0.02
C PRO A 59 0.60 -6.63 0.81
N LYS A 60 0.59 -7.92 0.46
CA LYS A 60 -0.05 -8.98 1.24
C LYS A 60 0.49 -9.08 2.67
N GLU A 61 1.81 -9.06 2.85
CA GLU A 61 2.42 -9.16 4.19
C GLU A 61 2.14 -7.92 5.03
N VAL A 62 2.15 -6.72 4.43
CA VAL A 62 1.79 -5.48 5.12
C VAL A 62 0.32 -5.50 5.58
N MET A 63 -0.58 -6.08 4.77
CA MET A 63 -1.99 -6.27 5.12
C MET A 63 -2.20 -7.36 6.18
N GLU A 64 -1.33 -8.38 6.27
CA GLU A 64 -1.40 -9.43 7.29
C GLU A 64 -0.82 -8.99 8.65
N THR A 65 0.15 -8.07 8.68
CA THR A 65 0.77 -7.58 9.91
C THR A 65 0.05 -6.38 10.52
N THR A 66 -0.70 -5.61 9.71
CA THR A 66 -1.56 -4.55 10.21
C THR A 66 -2.84 -5.18 10.74
N PRO A 67 -3.09 -5.20 12.06
CA PRO A 67 -4.38 -5.67 12.56
C PRO A 67 -5.48 -4.82 11.91
N PRO A 68 -6.59 -5.43 11.45
CA PRO A 68 -7.71 -4.66 10.94
C PRO A 68 -8.15 -3.70 12.04
N ASP A 69 -8.05 -2.40 11.77
CA ASP A 69 -8.58 -1.39 12.67
C ASP A 69 -10.10 -1.63 12.77
N PRO A 70 -10.63 -1.97 13.96
CA PRO A 70 -12.04 -2.25 14.12
C PRO A 70 -12.93 -1.04 13.78
N ASN A 71 -12.36 0.16 13.65
CA ASN A 71 -13.07 1.38 13.29
C ASN A 71 -12.94 1.76 11.81
N LYS A 72 -12.18 1.00 11.01
CA LYS A 72 -11.95 1.28 9.59
C LYS A 72 -12.60 0.19 8.73
N VAL A 73 -13.92 0.21 8.69
CA VAL A 73 -14.68 -0.46 7.64
C VAL A 73 -14.22 0.09 6.29
N PRO A 74 -13.88 -0.75 5.30
CA PRO A 74 -13.53 -0.27 3.96
C PRO A 74 -14.70 0.54 3.38
N ASP A 75 -14.47 1.80 3.04
CA ASP A 75 -15.45 2.63 2.33
C ASP A 75 -15.90 1.89 1.06
N GLY A 76 -17.13 1.38 1.09
CA GLY A 76 -17.73 0.62 -0.01
C GLY A 76 -18.22 -0.79 0.34
N GLN A 77 -17.98 -1.30 1.55
CA GLN A 77 -18.70 -2.48 2.03
C GLN A 77 -19.96 -2.00 2.76
N MET A 78 -21.06 -1.84 2.02
CA MET A 78 -22.38 -1.64 2.63
C MET A 78 -22.59 -2.77 3.63
N SER A 79 -22.85 -2.40 4.88
CA SER A 79 -23.31 -3.33 5.91
C SER A 79 -24.45 -4.15 5.32
N ILE A 80 -24.40 -5.48 5.47
CA ILE A 80 -25.46 -6.38 5.01
C ILE A 80 -26.84 -6.05 5.63
N ASP A 81 -26.86 -5.18 6.65
CA ASP A 81 -28.06 -4.64 7.29
C ASP A 81 -28.84 -3.65 6.39
N GLU A 82 -28.25 -3.14 5.30
CA GLU A 82 -28.96 -2.36 4.30
C GLU A 82 -29.57 -3.30 3.24
N VAL A 83 -30.38 -4.24 3.71
CA VAL A 83 -31.24 -5.05 2.85
C VAL A 83 -32.33 -4.11 2.36
N HIS A 84 -32.25 -3.65 1.10
CA HIS A 84 -33.39 -2.98 0.47
C HIS A 84 -34.60 -3.93 0.55
N GLU A 85 -35.56 -3.63 1.43
CA GLU A 85 -36.86 -4.29 1.42
C GLU A 85 -37.48 -3.99 0.06
N GLY A 86 -37.52 -5.00 -0.81
CA GLY A 86 -38.06 -4.86 -2.16
C GLY A 86 -39.48 -4.31 -2.13
N VAL A 87 -39.82 -3.46 -3.10
CA VAL A 87 -41.14 -2.84 -3.17
C VAL A 87 -42.20 -3.90 -3.48
N GLU A 88 -43.23 -3.98 -2.64
CA GLU A 88 -44.35 -4.89 -2.85
C GLU A 88 -45.16 -4.46 -4.10
N TYR A 89 -45.36 -5.40 -5.02
CA TYR A 89 -46.24 -5.23 -6.17
C TYR A 89 -47.37 -6.26 -6.14
N ALA A 90 -48.55 -5.86 -6.60
CA ALA A 90 -49.69 -6.73 -6.81
C ALA A 90 -50.03 -6.78 -8.30
N VAL A 91 -50.41 -7.96 -8.79
CA VAL A 91 -50.88 -8.15 -10.16
C VAL A 91 -52.38 -8.45 -10.11
N GLU A 92 -53.17 -7.61 -10.76
CA GLU A 92 -54.61 -7.78 -10.84
C GLU A 92 -54.98 -8.79 -11.94
N GLY A 93 -56.18 -9.37 -11.87
CA GLY A 93 -56.63 -10.42 -12.78
C GLY A 93 -56.78 -9.99 -14.24
N ASP A 94 -56.67 -8.70 -14.54
CA ASP A 94 -56.66 -8.10 -15.87
C ASP A 94 -55.25 -7.92 -16.44
N GLY A 95 -54.22 -8.30 -15.68
CA GLY A 95 -52.81 -8.21 -16.07
C GLY A 95 -52.16 -6.86 -15.77
N THR A 96 -52.85 -5.94 -15.07
CA THR A 96 -52.25 -4.69 -14.62
C THR A 96 -51.42 -4.91 -13.35
N VAL A 97 -50.31 -4.16 -13.23
CA VAL A 97 -49.38 -4.25 -12.10
C VAL A 97 -49.46 -2.94 -11.32
N THR A 98 -49.81 -3.03 -10.04
CA THR A 98 -49.82 -1.90 -9.11
C THR A 98 -48.65 -2.05 -8.13
N VAL A 99 -47.87 -0.98 -8.00
CA VAL A 99 -46.73 -0.90 -7.07
C VAL A 99 -47.14 0.04 -5.94
N SER A 100 -47.04 -0.42 -4.70
CA SER A 100 -47.39 0.40 -3.54
C SER A 100 -46.17 1.24 -3.15
N GLU A 101 -46.09 2.47 -3.64
CA GLU A 101 -45.09 3.43 -3.16
C GLU A 101 -45.40 3.77 -1.70
N LYS A 102 -44.64 3.21 -0.76
CA LYS A 102 -44.57 3.80 0.58
C LYS A 102 -43.76 5.08 0.44
N GLU A 103 -44.44 6.23 0.54
CA GLU A 103 -43.82 7.54 0.59
C GLU A 103 -42.66 7.53 1.60
N GLU A 104 -41.44 7.82 1.13
CA GLU A 104 -40.35 8.24 1.99
C GLU A 104 -40.73 9.57 2.65
N VAL A 105 -41.11 9.52 3.93
CA VAL A 105 -41.22 10.71 4.76
C VAL A 105 -39.81 11.28 4.92
N THR A 106 -39.54 12.39 4.22
CA THR A 106 -38.51 13.32 4.63
C THR A 106 -39.19 14.48 5.37
N GLN A 107 -38.99 14.52 6.69
CA GLN A 107 -39.47 15.45 7.74
C GLN A 107 -40.75 15.09 8.49
#